data_AF-A0ABD3M6K8-F1
#
_entry.id   AF-A0ABD3M6K8-F1
#
_cell.length_a   1.000
_cell.length_b   1.000
_cell.length_c   1.000
_cell.angle_alpha   90.00
_cell.angle_beta   90.00
_cell.angle_gamma   90.00
#
_symmetry.space_group_name_H-M   'P 1'
#
loop_
_entity.id
_entity.type
_entity.pdbx_description
1 polymer ?
#
loop_
_entity_poly.entity_id
_entity_poly.type
_entity_poly.pdbx_seq_one_letter_code
_entity_poly.pdbx_strand_id
1 'polypeptide(L)'
;MMYMKKIRLTAFIAVCFFLLWHSYSYQHSNSNSSSLFDSNLRPNTTFTFPDISFSIPRLGFAAQSLVSSAKKCDAPIDIPVENFMSMFGEDKKLMEWFGGICGGKYLELGGFDGMQFSNSYVFNKALGWKGVLVELRDDVFPQMVTNRPDEIAVINAGVCDKPQTMHAVYVENLAAGGIYEYAGQSLKNQWWQGIDLENDHRVHTIECNTLDNLLLLHAPEVTHFDFLSVDVIGSELAALRSIDFDRTQFGIILVAIDYHSAMEDMAIRQLLFTKGYSFISAIDHNYWFANVNFNDMYQHLIYNV
;
A
#
# COMPACT_ATOMS: atom_id res chain seq x y z
N MET A 1 -48.86 -16.99 15.10
CA MET A 1 -48.34 -16.92 16.49
C MET A 1 -46.85 -17.22 16.43
N MET A 2 -45.96 -16.28 16.10
CA MET A 2 -45.58 -15.03 16.77
C MET A 2 -44.76 -15.25 18.05
N TYR A 3 -43.43 -15.15 17.92
CA TYR A 3 -42.43 -14.78 18.94
C TYR A 3 -41.13 -14.38 18.19
N MET A 4 -40.98 -13.13 17.72
CA MET A 4 -40.35 -11.96 18.35
C MET A 4 -38.84 -12.05 18.68
N LYS A 5 -38.05 -11.37 17.82
CA LYS A 5 -36.88 -10.48 18.03
C LYS A 5 -36.07 -10.56 19.35
N LYS A 6 -34.74 -10.75 19.19
CA LYS A 6 -33.58 -10.16 19.93
C LYS A 6 -32.35 -10.36 19.01
N ILE A 7 -31.72 -9.41 18.31
CA ILE A 7 -30.95 -8.20 18.66
C ILE A 7 -29.89 -8.40 19.76
N ARG A 8 -28.62 -8.47 19.30
CA ARG A 8 -27.30 -8.06 19.85
C ARG A 8 -26.25 -8.79 18.99
N LEU A 9 -25.50 -8.22 18.04
CA LEU A 9 -24.71 -6.97 18.00
C LEU A 9 -23.89 -6.75 19.27
N THR A 10 -22.99 -7.69 19.56
CA THR A 10 -21.96 -7.68 20.61
C THR A 10 -20.88 -8.67 20.13
N ALA A 11 -19.66 -8.34 19.74
CA ALA A 11 -18.84 -7.17 20.02
C ALA A 11 -18.20 -6.64 18.72
N PHE A 12 -18.34 -5.33 18.53
CA PHE A 12 -17.32 -4.51 17.88
C PHE A 12 -15.94 -5.04 18.26
N ILE A 13 -15.13 -5.32 17.24
CA ILE A 13 -13.71 -4.98 17.24
C ILE A 13 -12.98 -5.43 18.53
N ALA A 14 -12.24 -6.54 18.46
CA ALA A 14 -11.04 -6.68 19.27
C ALA A 14 -10.01 -5.64 18.76
N VAL A 15 -10.36 -4.36 18.92
CA VAL A 15 -9.68 -3.15 18.44
C VAL A 15 -8.24 -3.30 18.83
N CYS A 16 -7.34 -3.44 17.86
CA CYS A 16 -5.96 -3.03 18.09
C CYS A 16 -5.22 -3.74 19.23
N PHE A 17 -5.69 -4.87 19.78
CA PHE A 17 -5.17 -5.44 21.03
C PHE A 17 -3.78 -6.11 20.89
N PHE A 18 -3.21 -6.06 19.69
CA PHE A 18 -1.79 -6.29 19.44
C PHE A 18 -1.18 -5.20 18.56
N LEU A 19 -1.68 -3.96 18.56
CA LEU A 19 -0.90 -2.82 18.07
C LEU A 19 0.39 -2.81 18.90
N LEU A 20 1.48 -3.28 18.28
CA LEU A 20 2.85 -3.01 18.68
C LEU A 20 3.30 -3.63 20.02
N TRP A 21 2.86 -4.87 20.29
CA TRP A 21 3.24 -5.64 21.49
C TRP A 21 2.62 -4.99 22.75
N HIS A 22 2.87 -5.51 23.95
CA HIS A 22 3.34 -4.56 24.95
C HIS A 22 4.38 -3.70 24.22
N SER A 23 4.06 -2.44 23.90
CA SER A 23 5.03 -1.41 24.15
C SER A 23 5.85 -1.93 25.30
N TYR A 24 7.15 -2.07 25.11
CA TYR A 24 7.89 -1.66 26.26
C TYR A 24 7.72 -2.68 27.44
N SER A 25 8.19 -3.91 27.28
CA SER A 25 9.30 -4.24 28.19
C SER A 25 10.51 -3.59 27.53
N TYR A 26 10.61 -2.27 27.45
CA TYR A 26 11.06 -1.40 28.53
C TYR A 26 12.33 -2.05 29.06
N GLN A 27 13.47 -1.59 28.55
CA GLN A 27 14.85 -2.10 28.71
C GLN A 27 15.34 -2.72 27.39
N HIS A 28 15.88 -1.95 26.44
CA HIS A 28 17.17 -1.31 26.65
C HIS A 28 17.32 0.02 25.88
N SER A 29 17.48 1.08 26.68
CA SER A 29 18.17 2.35 26.43
C SER A 29 17.61 3.38 25.43
N ASN A 30 16.95 4.38 26.01
CA ASN A 30 17.07 5.84 25.81
C ASN A 30 17.07 6.43 24.39
N SER A 31 16.09 7.31 24.11
CA SER A 31 16.27 8.76 24.33
C SER A 31 14.96 9.54 24.17
N ASN A 32 14.84 10.61 24.95
CA ASN A 32 13.68 11.50 25.10
C ASN A 32 13.05 12.04 23.81
N SER A 33 11.72 12.02 23.73
CA SER A 33 10.93 13.19 23.31
C SER A 33 9.51 13.11 23.85
N SER A 34 9.11 14.17 24.53
CA SER A 34 7.86 14.38 25.25
C SER A 34 6.61 14.40 24.38
N SER A 35 5.52 13.91 24.97
CA SER A 35 4.12 13.98 24.57
C SER A 35 3.64 15.35 24.07
N LEU A 36 2.88 15.37 22.97
CA LEU A 36 1.90 16.41 22.67
C LEU A 36 0.65 15.78 22.02
N PHE A 37 -0.30 15.38 22.86
CA PHE A 37 -1.71 15.40 22.50
C PHE A 37 -2.17 16.86 22.62
N ASP A 38 -2.56 17.49 21.52
CA ASP A 38 -3.41 18.69 21.56
C ASP A 38 -4.54 18.52 20.55
N SER A 39 -5.72 18.22 21.09
CA SER A 39 -6.99 18.15 20.41
C SER A 39 -7.51 19.56 20.15
N ASN A 40 -7.02 20.25 19.12
CA ASN A 40 -7.56 21.53 18.67
C ASN A 40 -7.28 21.78 17.17
N LEU A 41 -8.04 21.10 16.29
CA LEU A 41 -8.19 21.54 14.90
C LEU A 41 -8.97 22.87 14.90
N ARG A 42 -8.26 23.98 14.74
CA ARG A 42 -8.87 25.30 14.56
C ARG A 42 -9.38 25.43 13.11
N PRO A 43 -10.62 25.92 12.89
CA PRO A 43 -11.13 26.20 11.55
C PRO A 43 -10.59 27.56 11.11
N ASN A 44 -9.55 27.57 10.28
CA ASN A 44 -9.14 28.63 9.35
C ASN A 44 -7.65 28.51 9.01
N THR A 45 -7.21 27.31 8.60
CA THR A 45 -5.98 27.18 7.83
C THR A 45 -6.32 27.40 6.37
N THR A 46 -5.88 28.53 5.82
CA THR A 46 -5.72 28.68 4.38
C THR A 46 -4.79 27.55 3.96
N PHE A 47 -5.32 26.50 3.30
CA PHE A 47 -4.51 25.41 2.78
C PHE A 47 -3.60 26.00 1.70
N THR A 48 -2.37 26.31 2.07
CA THR A 48 -1.30 26.45 1.09
C THR A 48 -1.11 25.08 0.46
N PHE A 49 -1.19 25.00 -0.87
CA PHE A 49 -0.87 23.78 -1.61
C PHE A 49 0.44 23.20 -1.06
N PRO A 50 0.53 21.88 -0.85
CA PRO A 50 1.77 21.29 -0.36
C PRO A 50 2.87 21.64 -1.35
N ASP A 51 3.99 22.16 -0.84
CA ASP A 51 5.21 22.26 -1.62
C ASP A 51 5.67 20.81 -1.84
N ILE A 52 5.28 20.24 -2.98
CA ILE A 52 5.61 18.84 -3.32
C ILE A 52 7.07 18.73 -3.78
N SER A 53 7.89 19.78 -3.60
CA SER A 53 9.29 19.76 -3.95
C SER A 53 10.09 18.92 -2.95
N PHE A 54 10.65 17.82 -3.44
CA PHE A 54 11.64 17.05 -2.71
C PHE A 54 13.05 17.45 -3.15
N SER A 55 13.99 17.49 -2.22
CA SER A 55 15.41 17.60 -2.52
C SER A 55 15.98 16.21 -2.85
N ILE A 56 15.65 15.69 -4.03
CA ILE A 56 16.15 14.39 -4.49
C ILE A 56 17.46 14.59 -5.27
N PRO A 57 18.55 13.87 -4.94
CA PRO A 57 19.77 13.90 -5.76
C PRO A 57 19.45 13.46 -7.19
N ARG A 58 19.69 14.33 -8.19
CA ARG A 58 19.60 13.96 -9.60
C ARG A 58 20.70 12.95 -9.93
N LEU A 59 20.37 11.67 -9.92
CA LEU A 59 21.16 10.63 -10.57
C LEU A 59 20.81 10.67 -12.07
N GLY A 60 21.82 10.75 -12.93
CA GLY A 60 21.69 10.92 -14.38
C GLY A 60 21.11 9.71 -15.11
N PHE A 61 19.91 9.27 -14.76
CA PHE A 61 19.12 8.31 -15.53
C PHE A 61 18.30 9.08 -16.56
N ALA A 62 18.70 8.96 -17.82
CA ALA A 62 18.08 9.59 -18.98
C ALA A 62 16.76 8.92 -19.42
N ALA A 63 15.99 8.36 -18.49
CA ALA A 63 14.66 7.84 -18.80
C ALA A 63 13.68 9.01 -18.95
N GLN A 64 12.83 8.95 -19.99
CA GLN A 64 11.79 9.95 -20.18
C GLN A 64 10.83 9.88 -18.99
N SER A 65 10.66 11.02 -18.30
CA SER A 65 9.74 11.13 -17.17
C SER A 65 8.30 11.12 -17.68
N LEU A 66 7.48 10.17 -17.22
CA LEU A 66 6.05 10.18 -17.50
C LEU A 66 5.37 11.24 -16.63
N VAL A 67 4.66 12.18 -17.27
CA VAL A 67 3.95 13.26 -16.59
C VAL A 67 2.65 12.72 -16.00
N SER A 68 2.35 13.09 -14.77
CA SER A 68 1.10 12.69 -14.13
C SER A 68 -0.12 13.26 -14.85
N SER A 69 -1.17 12.44 -15.01
CA SER A 69 -2.47 12.91 -15.51
C SER A 69 -3.33 13.58 -14.44
N ALA A 70 -2.90 13.52 -13.18
CA ALA A 70 -3.61 14.11 -12.05
C ALA A 70 -3.66 15.64 -12.20
N LYS A 71 -4.60 16.27 -11.48
CA LYS A 71 -4.87 17.71 -11.54
C LYS A 71 -4.99 18.28 -10.14
N LYS A 72 -4.81 19.60 -10.01
CA LYS A 72 -5.29 20.29 -8.81
C LYS A 72 -6.80 20.11 -8.72
N CYS A 73 -7.31 19.84 -7.53
CA CYS A 73 -8.75 19.83 -7.29
C CYS A 73 -9.32 21.24 -7.55
N ASP A 74 -10.52 21.32 -8.13
CA ASP A 74 -11.16 22.61 -8.46
C ASP A 74 -11.53 23.44 -7.22
N ALA A 75 -11.74 22.76 -6.09
CA ALA A 75 -12.02 23.35 -4.79
C ALA A 75 -11.38 22.50 -3.67
N PRO A 76 -11.20 23.06 -2.47
CA PRO A 76 -10.86 22.28 -1.28
C PRO A 76 -11.91 21.18 -1.06
N ILE A 77 -11.44 19.97 -0.77
CA ILE A 77 -12.29 18.81 -0.50
C ILE A 77 -12.26 18.56 1.00
N ASP A 78 -13.44 18.53 1.63
CA ASP A 78 -13.58 18.04 2.99
C ASP A 78 -13.59 16.52 2.96
N ILE A 79 -12.67 15.90 3.68
CA ILE A 79 -12.40 14.46 3.61
C ILE A 79 -12.84 13.84 4.93
N PRO A 80 -13.92 13.04 4.93
CA PRO A 80 -14.40 12.39 6.12
C PRO A 80 -13.33 11.50 6.75
N VAL A 81 -13.22 11.52 8.09
CA VAL A 81 -12.19 10.77 8.82
C VAL A 81 -12.34 9.26 8.60
N GLU A 82 -13.56 8.78 8.37
CA GLU A 82 -13.87 7.40 8.04
C GLU A 82 -13.31 6.93 6.70
N ASN A 83 -12.87 7.83 5.82
CA ASN A 83 -12.21 7.44 4.57
C ASN A 83 -10.73 7.10 4.77
N PHE A 84 -10.16 7.37 5.94
CA PHE A 84 -8.78 6.98 6.28
C PHE A 84 -8.80 5.58 6.90
N MET A 85 -8.42 4.57 6.11
CA MET A 85 -8.54 3.16 6.46
C MET A 85 -7.20 2.46 6.67
N SER A 86 -6.07 3.13 6.40
CA SER A 86 -4.74 2.56 6.55
C SER A 86 -4.45 2.14 8.00
N MET A 87 -3.60 1.13 8.17
CA MET A 87 -3.35 0.54 9.49
C MET A 87 -2.54 1.46 10.42
N PHE A 88 -1.56 2.16 9.87
CA PHE A 88 -0.61 3.00 10.61
C PHE A 88 -0.66 4.49 10.22
N GLY A 89 -1.64 4.91 9.42
CA GLY A 89 -1.81 6.31 9.01
C GLY A 89 -1.02 6.68 7.75
N GLU A 90 -0.65 5.69 6.94
CA GLU A 90 -0.01 5.85 5.63
C GLU A 90 -0.82 6.76 4.71
N ASP A 91 -2.14 6.60 4.69
CA ASP A 91 -3.04 7.44 3.90
C ASP A 91 -2.97 8.92 4.31
N LYS A 92 -2.93 9.21 5.61
CA LYS A 92 -2.74 10.58 6.14
C LYS A 92 -1.38 11.15 5.73
N LYS A 93 -0.33 10.32 5.74
CA LYS A 93 0.99 10.76 5.28
C LYS A 93 0.98 11.10 3.80
N LEU A 94 0.35 10.26 2.97
CA LEU A 94 0.19 10.52 1.54
C LEU A 94 -0.61 11.80 1.28
N MET A 95 -1.55 12.18 2.14
CA MET A 95 -2.27 13.45 2.02
C MET A 95 -1.37 14.68 2.17
N GLU A 96 -0.22 14.58 2.83
CA GLU A 96 0.76 15.68 2.85
C GLU A 96 1.32 15.97 1.46
N TRP A 97 1.37 14.98 0.56
CA TRP A 97 1.85 15.14 -0.82
C TRP A 97 0.70 15.33 -1.81
N PHE A 98 -0.43 14.66 -1.59
CA PHE A 98 -1.52 14.55 -2.56
C PHE A 98 -2.84 15.20 -2.12
N GLY A 99 -2.90 15.85 -0.96
CA GLY A 99 -4.16 16.32 -0.35
C GLY A 99 -4.92 17.45 -1.06
N GLY A 100 -4.44 17.91 -2.21
CA GLY A 100 -5.16 18.81 -3.12
C GLY A 100 -5.11 18.34 -4.58
N ILE A 101 -4.76 17.07 -4.80
CA ILE A 101 -4.56 16.47 -6.12
C ILE A 101 -5.71 15.49 -6.39
N CYS A 102 -6.41 15.71 -7.49
CA CYS A 102 -7.59 14.95 -7.91
C CYS A 102 -7.33 14.17 -9.20
N GLY A 103 -8.05 13.05 -9.36
CA GLY A 103 -7.99 12.23 -10.58
C GLY A 103 -6.62 11.59 -10.86
N GLY A 104 -5.85 11.31 -9.81
CA GLY A 104 -4.61 10.53 -9.91
C GLY A 104 -4.90 9.02 -10.03
N LYS A 105 -3.83 8.25 -10.16
CA LYS A 105 -3.88 6.78 -10.26
C LYS A 105 -3.04 6.10 -9.19
N TYR A 106 -3.49 4.96 -8.69
CA TYR A 106 -2.69 4.13 -7.79
C TYR A 106 -2.67 2.66 -8.22
N LEU A 107 -1.63 1.96 -7.78
CA LEU A 107 -1.53 0.51 -7.82
C LEU A 107 -1.38 0.03 -6.38
N GLU A 108 -2.24 -0.87 -5.93
CA GLU A 108 -2.22 -1.41 -4.56
C GLU A 108 -2.18 -2.93 -4.63
N LEU A 109 -1.09 -3.51 -4.11
CA LEU A 109 -0.91 -4.95 -3.98
C LEU A 109 -1.17 -5.34 -2.52
N GLY A 110 -2.02 -6.35 -2.31
CA GLY A 110 -2.54 -6.71 -0.99
C GLY A 110 -3.71 -5.85 -0.55
N GLY A 111 -4.65 -5.59 -1.47
CA GLY A 111 -5.79 -4.71 -1.20
C GLY A 111 -6.85 -5.29 -0.26
N PHE A 112 -6.72 -6.53 0.19
CA PHE A 112 -7.63 -7.23 1.10
C PHE A 112 -9.11 -7.16 0.66
N ASP A 113 -10.00 -6.56 1.46
CA ASP A 113 -11.41 -6.37 1.11
C ASP A 113 -11.65 -5.07 0.31
N GLY A 114 -10.59 -4.42 -0.14
CA GLY A 114 -10.61 -3.14 -0.87
C GLY A 114 -10.95 -1.93 -0.01
N MET A 115 -11.12 -2.07 1.31
CA MET A 115 -11.48 -0.97 2.20
C MET A 115 -10.63 -0.96 3.47
N GLN A 116 -10.72 -2.02 4.28
CA GLN A 116 -10.01 -2.14 5.53
C GLN A 116 -8.50 -2.25 5.26
N PHE A 117 -7.70 -1.48 6.00
CA PHE A 117 -6.23 -1.39 5.88
C PHE A 117 -5.73 -0.81 4.56
N SER A 118 -6.61 -0.40 3.64
CA SER A 118 -6.17 0.11 2.35
C SER A 118 -5.50 1.47 2.46
N ASN A 119 -4.32 1.57 1.85
CA ASN A 119 -3.55 2.80 1.74
C ASN A 119 -4.10 3.72 0.64
N SER A 120 -4.90 3.18 -0.29
CA SER A 120 -5.48 3.94 -1.40
C SER A 120 -6.95 4.35 -1.18
N TYR A 121 -7.58 3.93 -0.08
CA TYR A 121 -9.04 4.03 0.04
C TYR A 121 -9.55 5.46 -0.07
N VAL A 122 -8.92 6.37 0.66
CA VAL A 122 -9.24 7.80 0.71
C VAL A 122 -9.16 8.47 -0.67
N PHE A 123 -8.19 8.08 -1.50
CA PHE A 123 -7.96 8.69 -2.81
C PHE A 123 -9.12 8.41 -3.78
N ASN A 124 -9.66 7.20 -3.75
CA ASN A 124 -10.83 6.84 -4.55
C ASN A 124 -12.10 7.54 -4.07
N LYS A 125 -12.34 7.53 -2.74
CA LYS A 125 -13.59 8.03 -2.17
C LYS A 125 -13.68 9.55 -2.11
N ALA A 126 -12.55 10.22 -1.93
CA ALA A 126 -12.53 11.66 -1.74
C ALA A 126 -11.92 12.44 -2.92
N LEU A 127 -10.89 11.91 -3.58
CA LEU A 127 -10.12 12.66 -4.58
C LEU A 127 -10.41 12.21 -6.03
N GLY A 128 -11.33 11.26 -6.21
CA GLY A 128 -11.71 10.74 -7.53
C GLY A 128 -10.59 9.98 -8.23
N TRP A 129 -9.59 9.49 -7.48
CA TRP A 129 -8.52 8.67 -8.04
C TRP A 129 -9.06 7.29 -8.43
N LYS A 130 -8.37 6.66 -9.37
CA LYS A 130 -8.74 5.37 -9.94
C LYS A 130 -7.50 4.51 -10.05
N GLY A 131 -7.57 3.25 -9.65
CA GLY A 131 -6.38 2.42 -9.60
C GLY A 131 -6.60 0.97 -9.99
N VAL A 132 -5.53 0.23 -9.84
CA VAL A 132 -5.50 -1.22 -10.01
C VAL A 132 -5.27 -1.81 -8.63
N LEU A 133 -6.16 -2.70 -8.19
CA LEU A 133 -6.01 -3.45 -6.94
C LEU A 133 -5.74 -4.90 -7.26
N VAL A 134 -4.77 -5.50 -6.56
CA VAL A 134 -4.45 -6.92 -6.66
C VAL A 134 -4.58 -7.54 -5.28
N GLU A 135 -5.35 -8.63 -5.20
CA GLU A 135 -5.48 -9.43 -3.98
C GLU A 135 -5.32 -10.91 -4.31
N LEU A 136 -4.50 -11.59 -3.51
CA LEU A 136 -4.25 -13.00 -3.67
C LEU A 136 -5.45 -13.85 -3.21
N ARG A 137 -6.03 -13.45 -2.08
CA ARG A 137 -7.08 -14.19 -1.37
C ARG A 137 -8.42 -14.11 -2.07
N ASP A 138 -8.85 -15.22 -2.65
CA ASP A 138 -10.14 -15.37 -3.33
C ASP A 138 -11.35 -15.32 -2.37
N ASP A 139 -11.15 -15.57 -1.07
CA ASP A 139 -12.21 -15.52 -0.06
C ASP A 139 -12.64 -14.11 0.35
N VAL A 140 -11.77 -13.11 0.14
CA VAL A 140 -12.04 -11.67 0.41
C VAL A 140 -12.16 -10.81 -0.83
N PHE A 141 -11.75 -11.33 -1.98
CA PHE A 141 -11.85 -10.63 -3.26
C PHE A 141 -13.28 -10.18 -3.63
N PRO A 142 -14.37 -10.95 -3.39
CA PRO A 142 -15.73 -10.49 -3.68
C PRO A 142 -16.13 -9.20 -2.94
N GLN A 143 -15.61 -9.01 -1.73
CA GLN A 143 -15.80 -7.80 -0.94
C GLN A 143 -15.04 -6.64 -1.58
N MET A 144 -13.80 -6.85 -2.06
CA MET A 144 -13.06 -5.84 -2.81
C MET A 144 -13.83 -5.35 -4.02
N VAL A 145 -14.38 -6.26 -4.85
CA VAL A 145 -15.20 -5.89 -6.01
C VAL A 145 -16.40 -5.02 -5.60
N THR A 146 -17.02 -5.34 -4.46
CA THR A 146 -18.17 -4.60 -3.93
C THR A 146 -17.79 -3.23 -3.38
N ASN A 147 -16.67 -3.14 -2.67
CA ASN A 147 -16.20 -1.92 -2.01
C ASN A 147 -15.55 -0.94 -3.01
N ARG A 148 -15.04 -1.46 -4.12
CA ARG A 148 -14.25 -0.75 -5.14
C ARG A 148 -14.80 -0.97 -6.57
N PRO A 149 -16.07 -0.63 -6.82
CA PRO A 149 -16.72 -0.91 -8.10
C PRO A 149 -16.19 -0.07 -9.27
N ASP A 150 -15.61 1.09 -8.96
CA ASP A 150 -15.22 2.08 -9.96
C ASP A 150 -13.70 2.17 -10.12
N GLU A 151 -12.98 1.04 -10.04
CA GLU A 151 -11.53 0.99 -10.26
C GLU A 151 -11.17 0.87 -11.74
N ILE A 152 -9.90 1.09 -12.08
CA ILE A 152 -9.37 0.75 -13.41
C ILE A 152 -9.43 -0.78 -13.57
N ALA A 153 -8.96 -1.52 -12.55
CA ALA A 153 -9.08 -2.96 -12.48
C ALA A 153 -9.05 -3.46 -11.02
N VAL A 154 -9.74 -4.57 -10.77
CA VAL A 154 -9.62 -5.38 -9.55
C VAL A 154 -9.25 -6.80 -9.98
N ILE A 155 -8.17 -7.34 -9.42
CA ILE A 155 -7.51 -8.56 -9.92
C ILE A 155 -7.34 -9.53 -8.75
N ASN A 156 -7.89 -10.74 -8.89
CA ASN A 156 -7.60 -11.83 -7.96
C ASN A 156 -6.42 -12.64 -8.47
N ALA A 157 -5.22 -12.37 -7.96
CA ALA A 157 -3.99 -13.03 -8.40
C ALA A 157 -2.87 -12.94 -7.35
N GLY A 158 -2.03 -13.96 -7.31
CA GLY A 158 -0.72 -13.88 -6.66
C GLY A 158 0.30 -13.20 -7.57
N VAL A 159 1.14 -12.33 -6.98
CA VAL A 159 2.22 -11.63 -7.68
C VAL A 159 3.56 -12.30 -7.38
N CYS A 160 4.29 -12.69 -8.42
CA CYS A 160 5.59 -13.36 -8.35
C CYS A 160 6.62 -12.71 -9.29
N ASP A 161 7.89 -13.06 -9.13
CA ASP A 161 8.98 -12.61 -10.01
C ASP A 161 8.90 -13.21 -11.43
N LYS A 162 8.19 -14.32 -11.60
CA LYS A 162 7.87 -15.00 -12.86
C LYS A 162 6.56 -15.80 -12.72
N PRO A 163 5.91 -16.17 -13.84
CA PRO A 163 4.77 -17.08 -13.81
C PRO A 163 5.18 -18.45 -13.25
N GLN A 164 4.51 -18.88 -12.19
CA GLN A 164 4.77 -20.17 -11.54
C GLN A 164 3.63 -20.56 -10.59
N THR A 165 3.51 -21.85 -10.31
CA THR A 165 2.65 -22.38 -9.27
C THR A 165 3.29 -22.18 -7.89
N MET A 166 2.52 -21.69 -6.92
CA MET A 166 2.97 -21.45 -5.53
C MET A 166 1.90 -21.90 -4.52
N HIS A 167 2.23 -21.79 -3.23
CA HIS A 167 1.32 -22.07 -2.13
C HIS A 167 0.88 -20.77 -1.45
N ALA A 168 -0.38 -20.38 -1.60
CA ALA A 168 -0.99 -19.34 -0.78
C ALA A 168 -1.34 -19.89 0.59
N VAL A 169 -1.11 -19.09 1.64
CA VAL A 169 -1.49 -19.42 3.01
C VAL A 169 -2.57 -18.45 3.48
N TYR A 170 -3.72 -18.99 3.85
CA TYR A 170 -4.83 -18.24 4.41
C TYR A 170 -4.95 -18.53 5.90
N VAL A 171 -4.82 -17.51 6.74
CA VAL A 171 -4.97 -17.61 8.20
C VAL A 171 -6.13 -16.76 8.70
N GLU A 172 -6.59 -17.04 9.93
CA GLU A 172 -7.71 -16.35 10.59
C GLU A 172 -7.45 -14.85 10.76
N ASN A 173 -6.20 -14.47 11.06
CA ASN A 173 -5.79 -13.08 10.93
C ASN A 173 -5.66 -12.76 9.43
N LEU A 174 -6.76 -12.32 8.83
CA LEU A 174 -6.89 -12.27 7.38
C LEU A 174 -5.79 -11.43 6.70
N ALA A 175 -5.25 -10.41 7.39
CA ALA A 175 -4.17 -9.55 6.94
C ALA A 175 -2.76 -10.20 7.01
N ALA A 176 -2.63 -11.45 7.49
CA ALA A 176 -1.37 -12.18 7.59
C ALA A 176 -1.29 -13.38 6.62
N GLY A 177 -2.13 -13.39 5.58
CA GLY A 177 -2.04 -14.35 4.48
C GLY A 177 -1.04 -13.91 3.42
N GLY A 178 -0.40 -14.86 2.73
CA GLY A 178 0.64 -14.56 1.74
C GLY A 178 1.13 -15.79 1.00
N ILE A 179 2.24 -15.68 0.27
CA ILE A 179 2.85 -16.78 -0.48
C ILE A 179 3.88 -17.50 0.39
N TYR A 180 3.71 -18.81 0.60
CA TYR A 180 4.54 -19.59 1.52
C TYR A 180 6.02 -19.53 1.17
N GLU A 181 6.33 -19.65 -0.12
CA GLU A 181 7.68 -19.74 -0.65
C GLU A 181 8.48 -18.46 -0.42
N TYR A 182 7.83 -17.30 -0.41
CA TYR A 182 8.51 -16.02 -0.23
C TYR A 182 8.63 -15.58 1.22
N ALA A 183 7.75 -16.04 2.12
CA ALA A 183 7.83 -15.57 3.49
C ALA A 183 9.11 -16.02 4.22
N GLY A 184 9.68 -15.07 4.95
CA GLY A 184 10.76 -15.30 5.89
C GLY A 184 10.37 -16.20 7.06
N GLN A 185 11.39 -16.71 7.74
CA GLN A 185 11.19 -17.65 8.85
C GLN A 185 10.45 -17.04 10.05
N SER A 186 10.64 -15.76 10.33
CA SER A 186 9.95 -15.06 11.43
C SER A 186 8.44 -14.97 11.18
N LEU A 187 8.04 -14.57 9.97
CA LEU A 187 6.63 -14.54 9.55
C LEU A 187 6.01 -15.93 9.66
N LYS A 188 6.71 -16.95 9.14
CA LYS A 188 6.32 -18.36 9.27
C LYS A 188 6.15 -18.78 10.73
N ASN A 189 7.09 -18.41 11.59
CA ASN A 189 7.05 -18.71 13.02
C ASN A 189 5.96 -17.93 13.75
N GLN A 190 5.56 -16.75 13.28
CA GLN A 190 4.58 -15.92 13.96
C GLN A 190 3.16 -16.31 13.56
N TRP A 191 2.92 -16.52 12.27
CA TRP A 191 1.57 -16.63 11.72
C TRP A 191 1.28 -18.00 11.12
N TRP A 192 2.29 -18.72 10.63
CA TRP A 192 2.12 -19.94 9.84
C TRP A 192 2.68 -21.19 10.54
N GLN A 193 2.63 -21.20 11.88
CA GLN A 193 3.09 -22.33 12.67
C GLN A 193 2.33 -23.61 12.31
N GLY A 194 3.09 -24.69 12.14
CA GLY A 194 2.55 -26.02 11.90
C GLY A 194 1.90 -26.24 10.54
N ILE A 195 2.12 -25.35 9.56
CA ILE A 195 1.65 -25.57 8.20
C ILE A 195 2.33 -26.80 7.58
N ASP A 196 1.50 -27.70 7.07
CA ASP A 196 1.85 -28.78 6.15
C ASP A 196 1.33 -28.38 4.75
N LEU A 197 2.25 -28.19 3.78
CA LEU A 197 1.90 -27.73 2.44
C LEU A 197 0.98 -28.70 1.68
N GLU A 198 0.97 -29.98 2.04
CA GLU A 198 0.23 -31.00 1.31
C GLU A 198 -1.15 -31.30 1.93
N ASN A 199 -1.29 -31.14 3.25
CA ASN A 199 -2.48 -31.61 3.97
C ASN A 199 -3.18 -30.55 4.83
N ASP A 200 -2.74 -29.29 4.79
CA ASP A 200 -3.35 -28.21 5.56
C ASP A 200 -4.39 -27.44 4.72
N HIS A 201 -5.63 -27.40 5.22
CA HIS A 201 -6.73 -26.65 4.63
C HIS A 201 -6.48 -25.14 4.48
N ARG A 202 -5.47 -24.59 5.17
CA ARG A 202 -5.04 -23.18 5.04
C ARG A 202 -4.20 -22.94 3.79
N VAL A 203 -3.74 -24.00 3.13
CA VAL A 203 -2.83 -23.93 1.99
C VAL A 203 -3.62 -24.11 0.69
N HIS A 204 -3.43 -23.18 -0.24
CA HIS A 204 -4.09 -23.16 -1.54
C HIS A 204 -3.04 -23.09 -2.64
N THR A 205 -3.09 -24.05 -3.57
CA THR A 205 -2.25 -23.97 -4.78
C THR A 205 -2.76 -22.87 -5.69
N ILE A 206 -1.88 -21.94 -6.05
CA ILE A 206 -2.20 -20.76 -6.87
C ILE A 206 -1.29 -20.68 -8.08
N GLU A 207 -1.82 -20.16 -9.19
CA GLU A 207 -1.03 -19.74 -10.33
C GLU A 207 -0.69 -18.27 -10.16
N CYS A 208 0.58 -17.98 -9.90
CA CYS A 208 1.07 -16.60 -9.78
C CYS A 208 1.55 -16.07 -11.12
N ASN A 209 1.52 -14.73 -11.26
CA ASN A 209 2.02 -14.04 -12.44
C ASN A 209 2.91 -12.85 -12.07
N THR A 210 3.63 -12.29 -13.05
CA THR A 210 4.37 -11.04 -12.85
C THR A 210 3.41 -9.86 -12.77
N LEU A 211 3.75 -8.85 -11.97
CA LEU A 211 2.97 -7.62 -11.93
C LEU A 211 2.88 -6.99 -13.31
N ASP A 212 3.98 -7.05 -14.06
CA ASP A 212 4.07 -6.58 -15.44
C ASP A 212 3.01 -7.19 -16.37
N ASN A 213 2.85 -8.52 -16.32
CA ASN A 213 1.87 -9.24 -17.11
C ASN A 213 0.43 -8.90 -16.67
N LEU A 214 0.19 -8.78 -15.36
CA LEU A 214 -1.13 -8.40 -14.84
C LEU A 214 -1.51 -6.99 -15.33
N LEU A 215 -0.58 -6.04 -15.30
CA LEU A 215 -0.81 -4.70 -15.83
C LEU A 215 -1.08 -4.70 -17.34
N LEU A 216 -0.34 -5.48 -18.14
CA LEU A 216 -0.60 -5.61 -19.57
C LEU A 216 -1.98 -6.20 -19.88
N LEU A 217 -2.45 -7.14 -19.06
CA LEU A 217 -3.74 -7.80 -19.28
C LEU A 217 -4.93 -6.91 -18.88
N HIS A 218 -4.79 -6.17 -17.77
CA HIS A 218 -5.91 -5.49 -17.13
C HIS A 218 -5.89 -3.97 -17.23
N ALA A 219 -4.72 -3.36 -17.47
CA ALA A 219 -4.54 -1.91 -17.57
C ALA A 219 -3.43 -1.52 -18.58
N PRO A 220 -3.44 -2.04 -19.83
CA PRO A 220 -2.32 -1.87 -20.78
C PRO A 220 -2.02 -0.41 -21.13
N GLU A 221 -3.03 0.46 -21.05
CA GLU A 221 -2.91 1.89 -21.35
C GLU A 221 -2.35 2.70 -20.16
N VAL A 222 -2.18 2.09 -18.98
CA VAL A 222 -1.70 2.77 -17.78
C VAL A 222 -0.19 2.56 -17.63
N THR A 223 0.58 3.55 -18.05
CA THR A 223 2.05 3.57 -17.95
C THR A 223 2.55 4.36 -16.74
N HIS A 224 1.68 5.12 -16.08
CA HIS A 224 2.05 5.89 -14.89
C HIS A 224 0.99 5.79 -13.80
N PHE A 225 1.45 5.52 -12.58
CA PHE A 225 0.69 5.59 -11.34
C PHE A 225 1.31 6.64 -10.43
N ASP A 226 0.49 7.46 -9.79
CA ASP A 226 0.95 8.47 -8.83
C ASP A 226 1.43 7.83 -7.53
N PHE A 227 0.84 6.70 -7.17
CA PHE A 227 1.13 5.97 -5.93
C PHE A 227 1.17 4.45 -6.17
N LEU A 228 2.17 3.79 -5.60
CA LEU A 228 2.24 2.33 -5.48
C LEU A 228 2.29 1.94 -4.00
N SER A 229 1.37 1.07 -3.58
CA SER A 229 1.42 0.36 -2.29
C SER A 229 1.78 -1.11 -2.54
N VAL A 230 2.84 -1.59 -1.89
CA VAL A 230 3.25 -3.00 -1.93
C VAL A 230 3.19 -3.56 -0.51
N ASP A 231 2.14 -4.31 -0.20
CA ASP A 231 1.96 -4.99 1.08
C ASP A 231 1.43 -6.41 0.83
N VAL A 232 2.34 -7.35 0.53
CA VAL A 232 1.99 -8.69 0.04
C VAL A 232 2.59 -9.79 0.93
N ILE A 233 2.82 -9.45 2.19
CA ILE A 233 3.18 -10.32 3.30
C ILE A 233 4.33 -11.26 2.91
N GLY A 234 5.52 -10.66 2.71
CA GLY A 234 6.78 -11.36 2.44
C GLY A 234 7.10 -11.56 0.95
N SER A 235 6.24 -11.07 0.05
CA SER A 235 6.43 -11.19 -1.41
C SER A 235 6.88 -9.88 -2.06
N GLU A 236 7.25 -8.86 -1.28
CA GLU A 236 7.46 -7.48 -1.72
C GLU A 236 8.60 -7.39 -2.74
N LEU A 237 9.74 -8.03 -2.43
CA LEU A 237 10.88 -8.03 -3.35
C LEU A 237 10.57 -8.77 -4.66
N ALA A 238 9.83 -9.88 -4.60
CA ALA A 238 9.44 -10.64 -5.78
C ALA A 238 8.49 -9.82 -6.66
N ALA A 239 7.50 -9.15 -6.06
CA ALA A 239 6.59 -8.26 -6.75
C ALA A 239 7.32 -7.10 -7.43
N LEU A 240 8.23 -6.42 -6.72
CA LEU A 240 9.01 -5.30 -7.28
C LEU A 240 9.96 -5.75 -8.41
N ARG A 241 10.57 -6.94 -8.32
CA ARG A 241 11.41 -7.49 -9.39
C ARG A 241 10.62 -7.80 -10.67
N SER A 242 9.33 -8.01 -10.52
CA SER A 242 8.44 -8.39 -11.61
C SER A 242 7.91 -7.20 -12.40
N ILE A 243 8.37 -5.97 -12.15
CA ILE A 243 7.93 -4.73 -12.81
C ILE A 243 8.91 -4.32 -13.92
N ASP A 244 8.40 -4.02 -15.11
CA ASP A 244 9.13 -3.27 -16.13
C ASP A 244 9.08 -1.75 -15.84
N PHE A 245 10.06 -1.26 -15.08
CA PHE A 245 10.17 0.16 -14.71
C PHE A 245 10.44 1.11 -15.89
N ASP A 246 10.83 0.59 -17.05
CA ASP A 246 10.95 1.42 -18.26
C ASP A 246 9.57 1.71 -18.86
N ARG A 247 8.59 0.82 -18.64
CA ARG A 247 7.23 0.95 -19.13
C ARG A 247 6.27 1.55 -18.10
N THR A 248 6.37 1.13 -16.83
CA THR A 248 5.48 1.58 -15.77
C THR A 248 6.27 2.36 -14.71
N GLN A 249 5.90 3.63 -14.53
CA GLN A 249 6.53 4.51 -13.55
C GLN A 249 5.57 4.93 -12.45
N PHE A 250 6.14 5.13 -11.27
CA PHE A 250 5.48 5.52 -10.03
C PHE A 250 5.97 6.88 -9.55
N GLY A 251 5.09 7.71 -8.99
CA GLY A 251 5.47 8.94 -8.28
C GLY A 251 6.06 8.63 -6.90
N ILE A 252 5.21 8.09 -6.02
CA ILE A 252 5.57 7.58 -4.69
C ILE A 252 5.41 6.05 -4.65
N ILE A 253 6.37 5.36 -4.03
CA ILE A 253 6.28 3.94 -3.71
C ILE A 253 6.34 3.77 -2.20
N LEU A 254 5.36 3.07 -1.65
CA LEU A 254 5.32 2.53 -0.31
C LEU A 254 5.52 1.02 -0.38
N VAL A 255 6.47 0.52 0.40
CA VAL A 255 6.73 -0.92 0.55
C VAL A 255 6.62 -1.28 2.01
N ALA A 256 5.69 -2.19 2.33
CA ALA A 256 5.61 -2.78 3.65
C ALA A 256 6.91 -3.51 3.96
N ILE A 257 7.42 -3.32 5.17
CA ILE A 257 8.59 -4.01 5.65
C ILE A 257 8.23 -4.76 6.93
N ASP A 258 8.46 -6.06 6.88
CA ASP A 258 8.50 -6.86 8.07
C ASP A 258 9.97 -6.90 8.49
N TYR A 259 10.32 -6.31 9.65
CA TYR A 259 11.69 -6.11 10.18
C TYR A 259 12.42 -7.44 10.50
N HIS A 260 12.44 -8.32 9.54
CA HIS A 260 12.54 -9.76 9.67
C HIS A 260 13.63 -10.29 8.74
N SER A 261 13.94 -9.55 7.66
CA SER A 261 15.03 -9.86 6.75
C SER A 261 15.78 -8.58 6.33
N ALA A 262 16.85 -8.25 7.06
CA ALA A 262 17.72 -7.13 6.71
C ALA A 262 18.33 -7.24 5.30
N MET A 263 18.48 -8.47 4.78
CA MET A 263 18.94 -8.71 3.41
C MET A 263 17.86 -8.35 2.38
N GLU A 264 16.60 -8.63 2.66
CA GLU A 264 15.48 -8.28 1.79
C GLU A 264 15.27 -6.78 1.76
N ASP A 265 15.25 -6.13 2.92
CA ASP A 265 15.22 -4.67 3.05
C ASP A 265 16.31 -3.99 2.21
N MET A 266 17.54 -4.50 2.31
CA MET A 266 18.66 -3.99 1.53
C MET A 266 18.45 -4.23 0.03
N ALA A 267 17.95 -5.40 -0.36
CA ALA A 267 17.68 -5.74 -1.75
C ALA A 267 16.57 -4.86 -2.36
N ILE A 268 15.50 -4.56 -1.60
CA ILE A 268 14.42 -3.64 -2.00
C ILE A 268 15.00 -2.24 -2.22
N ARG A 269 15.75 -1.71 -1.25
CA ARG A 269 16.38 -0.38 -1.35
C ARG A 269 17.33 -0.29 -2.54
N GLN A 270 18.16 -1.31 -2.74
CA GLN A 270 19.08 -1.37 -3.87
C GLN A 270 18.35 -1.46 -5.21
N LEU A 271 17.33 -2.31 -5.31
CA LEU A 271 16.53 -2.47 -6.52
C LEU A 271 15.90 -1.13 -6.91
N LEU A 272 15.14 -0.51 -6.00
CA LEU A 272 14.46 0.76 -6.26
C LEU A 272 15.45 1.89 -6.58
N PHE A 273 16.59 1.95 -5.89
CA PHE A 273 17.66 2.89 -6.23
C PHE A 273 18.14 2.73 -7.67
N THR A 274 18.40 1.49 -8.11
CA THR A 274 18.83 1.23 -9.50
C THR A 274 17.74 1.51 -10.55
N LYS A 275 16.48 1.63 -10.12
CA LYS A 275 15.32 1.95 -10.95
C LYS A 275 14.92 3.42 -10.89
N GLY A 276 15.75 4.29 -10.29
CA GLY A 276 15.51 5.73 -10.26
C GLY A 276 14.58 6.18 -9.13
N TYR A 277 14.53 5.44 -8.02
CA TYR A 277 13.77 5.82 -6.83
C TYR A 277 14.70 6.11 -5.66
N SER A 278 14.49 7.26 -5.02
CA SER A 278 15.23 7.66 -3.82
C SER A 278 14.44 7.33 -2.58
N PHE A 279 15.12 6.75 -1.60
CA PHE A 279 14.58 6.49 -0.27
C PHE A 279 14.30 7.81 0.45
N ILE A 280 13.09 7.96 0.98
CA ILE A 280 12.63 9.15 1.72
C ILE A 280 12.77 8.91 3.21
N SER A 281 12.12 7.85 3.71
CA SER A 281 12.02 7.57 5.14
C SER A 281 11.59 6.13 5.40
N ALA A 282 11.91 5.65 6.60
CA ALA A 282 11.26 4.51 7.22
C ALA A 282 10.29 5.07 8.28
N ILE A 283 9.01 4.76 8.16
CA ILE A 283 7.97 5.21 9.09
C ILE A 283 7.14 3.98 9.44
N ASP A 284 7.05 3.68 10.74
CA ASP A 284 6.39 2.48 11.26
C ASP A 284 6.90 1.21 10.56
N HIS A 285 6.02 0.51 9.84
CA HIS A 285 6.32 -0.72 9.12
C HIS A 285 6.49 -0.51 7.61
N ASN A 286 6.90 0.69 7.18
CA ASN A 286 6.93 1.03 5.76
C ASN A 286 8.21 1.78 5.34
N TYR A 287 8.76 1.38 4.20
CA TYR A 287 9.73 2.18 3.45
C TYR A 287 9.06 3.01 2.37
N TRP A 288 9.45 4.28 2.31
CA TRP A 288 8.91 5.27 1.39
C TRP A 288 9.97 5.69 0.39
N PHE A 289 9.59 5.73 -0.89
CA PHE A 289 10.47 6.13 -1.98
C PHE A 289 9.76 7.12 -2.91
N ALA A 290 10.51 8.05 -3.48
CA ALA A 290 10.05 8.95 -4.55
C ALA A 290 10.86 8.72 -5.81
N ASN A 291 10.22 8.88 -6.96
CA ASN A 291 10.92 8.97 -8.24
C ASN A 291 11.94 10.12 -8.22
N VAL A 292 13.15 9.91 -8.73
CA VAL A 292 14.17 10.99 -8.80
C VAL A 292 13.74 12.18 -9.66
N ASN A 293 12.81 11.96 -10.59
CA ASN A 293 12.22 12.97 -11.45
C ASN A 293 10.87 13.48 -10.94
N PHE A 294 10.51 13.24 -9.67
CA PHE A 294 9.21 13.60 -9.10
C PHE A 294 8.76 15.03 -9.48
N ASN A 295 9.64 16.03 -9.29
CA ASN A 295 9.28 17.43 -9.62
C ASN A 295 8.96 17.64 -11.11
N ASP A 296 9.62 16.89 -12.01
CA ASP A 296 9.38 16.98 -13.45
C ASP A 296 8.05 16.28 -13.83
N MET A 297 7.71 15.18 -13.16
CA MET A 297 6.44 14.45 -13.31
C MET A 297 5.21 15.28 -12.89
N TYR A 298 5.40 16.15 -11.89
CA TYR A 298 4.35 16.93 -11.25
C TYR A 298 4.48 18.44 -11.49
N GLN A 299 5.30 18.87 -12.45
CA GLN A 299 5.60 20.28 -12.68
C GLN A 299 4.34 21.15 -12.90
N HIS A 300 3.31 20.61 -13.56
CA HIS A 300 2.04 21.32 -13.82
C HIS A 300 1.15 21.44 -12.56
N LEU A 301 1.46 20.67 -11.52
CA LEU A 301 0.79 20.74 -10.22
C LEU A 301 1.59 21.60 -9.23
N ILE A 302 2.92 21.58 -9.33
CA ILE A 302 3.80 22.36 -8.45
C ILE A 302 3.84 23.81 -8.90
N TYR A 303 4.02 24.05 -10.19
CA TYR A 303 4.16 25.38 -10.77
C TYR A 303 2.85 25.79 -11.44
N ASN A 304 2.37 27.00 -11.15
CA ASN A 304 1.27 27.62 -11.91
C ASN A 304 1.83 28.05 -13.27
N VAL A 305 1.83 27.14 -14.24
CA VAL A 305 2.15 27.42 -15.64
C VAL A 305 0.89 27.87 -16.38
#